data_AF-A0A2V9NPG4-F1
#
_entry.id   AF-A0A2V9NPG4-F1
#
_cell.length_a   1.000
_cell.length_b   1.000
_cell.length_c   1.000
_cell.angle_alpha   90.00
_cell.angle_beta   90.00
_cell.angle_gamma   90.00
#
_symmetry.space_group_name_H-M   'P 1'
#
loop_
_entity.id
_entity.type
_entity.pdbx_description
1 polymer ?
#
loop_
_entity_poly.entity_id
_entity_poly.type
_entity_poly.pdbx_seq_one_letter_code
_entity_poly.pdbx_strand_id
1 'polypeptide(L)'
;MKRFLIAAVLVLASSAWGQEINSVLKPPIRDYIFQHQLEINPSNLRQFAERFATEHKTDLPFVYDPQGKFAAEVNSDRDMGNRIGIHQTPTIYVVSSKGQPYTEVSDLGSLFKTIDAVKNR
;
A
#
# COMPACT_ATOMS: atom_id res chain seq x y z
N MET A 1 0.35 20.06 10.46
CA MET A 1 -0.48 18.87 10.80
C MET A 1 -1.40 18.55 9.62
N LYS A 2 -1.14 17.44 8.94
CA LYS A 2 -1.96 16.67 7.96
C LYS A 2 -1.03 16.02 6.92
N ARG A 3 -0.31 14.99 7.38
CA ARG A 3 0.44 14.04 6.55
C ARG A 3 -0.43 12.79 6.46
N PHE A 4 -1.38 12.75 5.55
CA PHE A 4 -2.21 11.57 5.32
C PHE A 4 -2.55 11.52 3.85
N LEU A 5 -1.62 11.00 3.05
CA LEU A 5 -1.91 10.46 1.74
C LEU A 5 -0.69 9.63 1.29
N ILE A 6 -1.01 8.39 0.91
CA ILE A 6 -0.22 7.48 0.08
C ILE A 6 0.72 6.52 0.85
N ALA A 7 0.42 5.22 0.66
CA ALA A 7 1.26 4.03 0.94
C ALA A 7 1.03 3.24 2.25
N ALA A 8 -0.21 2.81 2.51
CA ALA A 8 -0.45 1.61 3.31
C ALA A 8 -0.33 0.36 2.42
N VAL A 9 0.90 -0.08 2.11
CA VAL A 9 1.14 -1.41 1.53
C VAL A 9 2.45 -1.96 2.09
N LEU A 10 2.39 -2.59 3.27
CA LEU A 10 3.21 -3.77 3.60
C LEU A 10 2.87 -4.45 4.95
N VAL A 11 1.59 -4.66 5.30
CA VAL A 11 1.25 -5.38 6.57
C VAL A 11 0.24 -6.53 6.48
N LEU A 12 -0.46 -6.78 5.36
CA LEU A 12 -1.52 -7.82 5.35
C LEU A 12 -1.35 -8.91 4.29
N ALA A 13 -0.13 -9.37 4.05
CA ALA A 13 0.18 -10.43 3.09
C ALA A 13 0.06 -11.86 3.68
N SER A 14 -1.05 -12.22 4.32
CA SER A 14 -1.26 -13.61 4.80
C SER A 14 -2.69 -14.17 4.69
N SER A 15 -3.61 -13.52 3.98
CA SER A 15 -4.83 -14.18 3.53
C SER A 15 -5.05 -13.94 2.05
N ALA A 16 -5.97 -14.69 1.42
CA ALA A 16 -6.25 -14.76 -0.02
C ALA A 16 -6.26 -13.42 -0.79
N TRP A 17 -6.38 -12.29 -0.09
CA TRP A 17 -6.15 -10.93 -0.55
C TRP A 17 -4.74 -10.66 -1.13
N GLY A 18 -3.66 -11.29 -0.66
CA GLY A 18 -2.30 -10.99 -1.15
C GLY A 18 -2.08 -11.30 -2.64
N GLN A 19 -2.80 -12.28 -3.18
CA GLN A 19 -2.80 -12.62 -4.61
C GLN A 19 -3.72 -11.69 -5.42
N GLU A 20 -4.79 -11.20 -4.81
CA GLU A 20 -5.77 -10.30 -5.44
C GLU A 20 -5.27 -8.84 -5.44
N ILE A 21 -4.57 -8.39 -4.40
CA ILE A 21 -3.93 -7.05 -4.35
C ILE A 21 -2.79 -6.95 -5.39
N ASN A 22 -2.01 -8.03 -5.60
CA ASN A 22 -1.01 -8.07 -6.66
C ASN A 22 -1.62 -8.13 -8.08
N SER A 23 -2.90 -8.51 -8.22
CA SER A 23 -3.59 -8.53 -9.52
C SER A 23 -4.38 -7.25 -9.81
N VAL A 24 -4.80 -6.52 -8.77
CA VAL A 24 -5.60 -5.29 -8.88
C VAL A 24 -4.73 -4.01 -8.84
N LEU A 25 -3.66 -3.97 -8.04
CA LEU A 25 -2.65 -2.89 -8.07
C LEU A 25 -1.68 -3.16 -9.22
N LYS A 26 -2.16 -3.05 -10.46
CA LYS A 26 -1.31 -3.21 -11.63
C LYS A 26 -0.12 -2.25 -11.52
N PRO A 27 1.12 -2.75 -11.63
CA PRO A 27 2.37 -2.02 -11.39
C PRO A 27 2.47 -0.57 -11.92
N PRO A 28 1.92 -0.19 -13.09
CA PRO A 28 2.35 1.08 -13.69
C PRO A 28 1.82 2.33 -12.97
N ILE A 29 0.55 2.38 -12.49
CA ILE A 29 0.03 3.62 -11.87
C ILE A 29 0.53 3.81 -10.44
N ARG A 30 0.64 2.72 -9.68
CA ARG A 30 1.17 2.77 -8.31
C ARG A 30 2.59 3.31 -8.36
N ASP A 31 3.45 2.72 -9.17
CA ASP A 31 4.85 3.13 -9.28
C ASP A 31 4.98 4.58 -9.77
N TYR A 32 4.15 4.99 -10.74
CA TYR A 32 4.08 6.37 -11.19
C TYR A 32 3.75 7.36 -10.05
N ILE A 33 2.73 7.05 -9.24
CA ILE A 33 2.34 7.89 -8.09
C ILE A 33 3.44 7.91 -7.03
N PHE A 34 4.14 6.79 -6.79
CA PHE A 34 5.28 6.75 -5.87
C PHE A 34 6.46 7.59 -6.36
N GLN A 35 6.78 7.55 -7.66
CA GLN A 35 7.86 8.34 -8.25
C GLN A 35 7.60 9.86 -8.11
N HIS A 36 6.34 10.28 -8.22
CA HIS A 36 5.93 11.67 -8.10
C HIS A 36 5.42 12.06 -6.70
N GLN A 37 5.64 11.21 -5.68
CA GLN A 37 5.00 11.36 -4.36
C GLN A 37 5.27 12.72 -3.71
N LEU A 38 6.44 13.32 -3.92
CA LEU A 38 6.80 14.63 -3.36
C LEU A 38 6.06 15.80 -4.04
N GLU A 39 5.60 15.61 -5.27
CA GLU A 39 4.89 16.60 -6.09
C GLU A 39 3.38 16.53 -5.89
N ILE A 40 2.87 15.36 -5.52
CA ILE A 40 1.45 15.07 -5.39
C ILE A 40 0.89 15.60 -4.06
N ASN A 41 -0.28 16.22 -4.16
CA ASN A 41 -1.11 16.68 -3.06
C ASN A 41 -2.61 16.46 -3.42
N PRO A 42 -3.55 16.65 -2.49
CA PRO A 42 -4.96 16.39 -2.76
C PRO A 42 -5.54 17.16 -3.95
N SER A 43 -5.04 18.37 -4.23
CA SER A 43 -5.58 19.23 -5.29
C SER A 43 -5.10 18.84 -6.70
N ASN A 44 -3.93 18.22 -6.82
CA ASN A 44 -3.33 17.85 -8.12
C ASN A 44 -3.31 16.34 -8.39
N LEU A 45 -3.76 15.50 -7.46
CA LEU A 45 -3.80 14.04 -7.64
C LEU A 45 -4.53 13.61 -8.93
N ARG A 46 -5.66 14.27 -9.25
CA ARG A 46 -6.42 14.01 -10.47
C ARG A 46 -5.61 14.29 -11.74
N GLN A 47 -4.84 15.37 -11.76
CA GLN A 47 -3.99 15.74 -12.89
C GLN A 47 -2.91 14.69 -13.15
N PHE A 48 -2.29 14.14 -12.10
CA PHE A 48 -1.33 13.04 -12.24
C PHE A 48 -1.99 11.77 -12.76
N ALA A 49 -3.22 11.46 -12.33
CA ALA A 49 -3.97 10.32 -12.86
C ALA A 49 -4.31 10.50 -14.35
N GLU A 50 -4.71 11.71 -14.77
CA GLU A 50 -5.00 12.03 -16.18
C GLU A 50 -3.76 11.97 -17.06
N ARG A 51 -2.62 12.45 -16.56
CA ARG A 51 -1.33 12.36 -17.26
C ARG A 51 -0.92 10.90 -17.47
N PHE A 52 -0.97 10.09 -16.41
CA PHE A 52 -0.73 8.65 -16.49
C PHE A 52 -1.68 7.98 -17.50
N ALA A 53 -2.98 8.27 -17.41
CA ALA A 53 -3.98 7.72 -18.33
C ALA A 53 -3.66 8.04 -19.80
N THR A 54 -3.25 9.27 -20.09
CA THR A 54 -2.83 9.72 -21.42
C THR A 54 -1.57 8.97 -21.90
N GLU A 55 -0.53 8.92 -21.08
CA GLU A 55 0.75 8.26 -21.39
C GLU A 55 0.58 6.75 -21.63
N HIS A 56 -0.34 6.13 -20.90
CA HIS A 56 -0.63 4.70 -20.96
C HIS A 56 -1.83 4.33 -21.85
N LYS A 57 -2.38 5.30 -22.61
CA LYS A 57 -3.52 5.10 -23.51
C LYS A 57 -4.71 4.39 -22.83
N THR A 58 -4.97 4.76 -21.59
CA THR A 58 -6.03 4.22 -20.75
C THR A 58 -7.07 5.32 -20.50
N ASP A 59 -8.35 4.98 -20.49
CA ASP A 59 -9.39 5.96 -20.19
C ASP A 59 -9.56 6.13 -18.68
N LEU A 60 -9.65 7.38 -18.23
CA LEU A 60 -10.00 7.70 -16.84
C LEU A 60 -11.49 8.03 -16.77
N PRO A 61 -12.27 7.36 -15.89
CA PRO A 61 -13.70 7.65 -15.78
C PRO A 61 -13.93 9.08 -15.28
N PHE A 62 -15.03 9.69 -15.75
CA PHE A 62 -15.43 11.02 -15.32
C PHE A 62 -15.69 11.05 -13.80
N VAL A 63 -16.48 10.09 -13.31
CA VAL A 63 -16.69 9.83 -11.88
C VAL A 63 -15.97 8.53 -11.52
N TYR A 64 -14.98 8.60 -10.64
CA TYR A 64 -14.15 7.44 -10.29
C TYR A 64 -14.69 6.63 -9.10
N ASP A 65 -15.43 7.24 -8.18
CA ASP A 65 -16.02 6.53 -7.03
C ASP A 65 -17.48 6.97 -6.76
N PRO A 66 -18.42 6.66 -7.68
CA PRO A 66 -19.81 7.13 -7.57
C PRO A 66 -20.55 6.55 -6.36
N GLN A 67 -20.11 5.40 -5.85
CA GLN A 67 -20.76 4.68 -4.74
C GLN A 67 -19.98 4.81 -3.42
N GLY A 68 -18.84 5.50 -3.40
CA GLY A 68 -17.98 5.60 -2.22
C GLY A 68 -17.29 4.28 -1.85
N LYS A 69 -17.23 3.31 -2.78
CA LYS A 69 -16.67 1.97 -2.54
C LYS A 69 -15.18 2.06 -2.25
N PHE A 70 -14.43 2.82 -3.05
CA PHE A 70 -12.98 2.94 -2.86
C PHE A 70 -12.65 3.72 -1.58
N ALA A 71 -13.43 4.76 -1.27
CA ALA A 71 -13.31 5.45 0.00
C ALA A 71 -13.58 4.53 1.20
N ALA A 72 -14.58 3.64 1.11
CA ALA A 72 -14.87 2.66 2.15
C ALA A 72 -13.75 1.63 2.32
N GLU A 73 -13.17 1.13 1.22
CA GLU A 73 -12.04 0.20 1.24
C GLU A 73 -10.80 0.84 1.90
N VAL A 74 -10.43 2.06 1.49
CA VAL A 74 -9.30 2.80 2.11
C VAL A 74 -9.51 3.03 3.60
N ASN A 75 -10.74 3.35 4.01
CA ASN A 75 -11.06 3.53 5.41
C ASN A 75 -11.00 2.22 6.20
N SER A 76 -11.47 1.11 5.61
CA SER A 76 -11.39 -0.22 6.20
C SER A 76 -9.94 -0.63 6.45
N ASP A 77 -9.04 -0.40 5.50
CA ASP A 77 -7.61 -0.70 5.64
C ASP A 77 -6.96 0.15 6.73
N ARG A 78 -7.28 1.45 6.77
CA ARG A 78 -6.82 2.37 7.82
C ARG A 78 -7.31 1.92 9.20
N ASP A 79 -8.58 1.56 9.32
CA ASP A 79 -9.18 1.13 10.58
C ASP A 79 -8.60 -0.22 11.04
N MET A 80 -8.35 -1.14 10.12
CA MET A 80 -7.64 -2.38 10.41
C MET A 80 -6.24 -2.08 10.95
N GLY A 81 -5.48 -1.21 10.28
CA GLY A 81 -4.14 -0.81 10.73
C GLY A 81 -4.14 -0.21 12.12
N ASN A 82 -5.09 0.67 12.43
CA ASN A 82 -5.26 1.23 13.78
C ASN A 82 -5.56 0.15 14.83
N ARG A 83 -6.42 -0.82 14.50
CA ARG A 83 -6.78 -1.92 15.43
C ARG A 83 -5.58 -2.81 15.78
N ILE A 84 -4.66 -3.00 14.84
CA ILE A 84 -3.45 -3.82 15.03
C ILE A 84 -2.22 -3.00 15.44
N GLY A 85 -2.38 -1.71 15.76
CA GLY A 85 -1.31 -0.87 16.31
C GLY A 85 -0.32 -0.33 15.28
N ILE A 86 -0.66 -0.29 13.99
CA ILE A 86 0.17 0.39 12.98
C ILE A 86 -0.09 1.89 13.08
N HIS A 87 0.97 2.64 13.38
CA HIS A 87 0.88 4.09 13.56
C HIS A 87 1.70 4.89 12.55
N GLN A 88 2.48 4.22 11.70
CA GLN A 88 3.37 4.84 10.73
C GLN A 88 3.48 4.02 9.46
N THR A 89 3.96 4.66 8.41
CA THR A 89 4.28 4.03 7.12
C THR A 89 5.66 4.52 6.67
N PRO A 90 6.51 3.66 6.08
CA PRO A 90 6.29 2.22 5.86
C PRO A 90 6.44 1.39 7.13
N THR A 91 5.65 0.34 7.27
CA THR A 91 5.80 -0.72 8.28
C THR A 91 5.81 -2.06 7.56
N ILE A 92 6.73 -2.95 7.93
CA ILE A 92 6.95 -4.25 7.29
C ILE A 92 6.92 -5.35 8.34
N TYR A 93 6.13 -6.40 8.09
CA TYR A 93 6.16 -7.62 8.90
C TYR A 93 6.61 -8.82 8.07
N VAL A 94 7.51 -9.62 8.63
CA VAL A 94 7.87 -10.95 8.13
C VAL A 94 7.01 -11.97 8.85
N VAL A 95 6.12 -12.64 8.12
CA VAL A 95 5.20 -13.66 8.66
C VAL A 95 5.79 -15.06 8.55
N SER A 96 5.51 -15.92 9.53
CA SER A 96 5.93 -17.33 9.54
C SER A 96 4.84 -18.23 10.10
N SER A 97 4.75 -19.45 9.56
CA SER A 97 3.91 -20.50 10.10
C SER A 97 4.55 -21.26 11.27
N LYS A 98 5.81 -20.95 11.61
CA LYS A 98 6.58 -21.60 12.69
C LYS A 98 6.91 -20.62 13.81
N GLY A 99 6.56 -20.98 15.04
CA GLY A 99 6.90 -20.19 16.23
C GLY A 99 6.08 -18.89 16.34
N GLN A 100 6.76 -17.76 16.57
CA GLN A 100 6.12 -16.44 16.58
C GLN A 100 5.53 -16.12 15.19
N PRO A 101 4.24 -15.78 15.09
CA PRO A 101 3.53 -15.72 13.80
C PRO A 101 4.04 -14.60 12.89
N TYR A 102 4.65 -13.55 13.46
CA TYR A 102 5.22 -12.45 12.70
C TYR A 102 6.38 -11.79 13.45
N THR A 103 7.24 -11.09 12.70
CA THR A 103 8.31 -10.24 13.22
C THR A 103 8.29 -8.90 12.46
N GLU A 104 8.17 -7.78 13.17
CA GLU A 104 8.28 -6.45 12.56
C GLU A 104 9.72 -6.14 12.19
N VAL A 105 9.92 -5.52 11.03
CA VAL A 105 11.23 -5.04 10.59
C VAL A 105 11.43 -3.62 11.11
N SER A 106 12.23 -3.49 12.16
CA SER A 106 12.52 -2.20 12.80
C SER A 106 13.46 -1.29 12.00
N ASP A 107 14.25 -1.86 11.09
CA ASP A 107 15.16 -1.14 10.18
C ASP A 107 15.14 -1.80 8.80
N LEU A 108 14.93 -1.00 7.75
CA LEU A 108 14.88 -1.49 6.37
C LEU A 108 16.21 -2.13 5.94
N GLY A 109 17.35 -1.64 6.45
CA GLY A 109 18.66 -2.25 6.19
C GLY A 109 18.78 -3.69 6.73
N SER A 110 17.95 -4.04 7.71
CA SER A 110 17.92 -5.38 8.33
C SER A 110 16.93 -6.35 7.68
N LEU A 111 16.15 -5.93 6.69
CA LEU A 111 15.05 -6.72 6.11
C LEU A 111 15.47 -8.16 5.77
N PHE A 112 16.51 -8.32 4.96
CA PHE A 112 16.98 -9.65 4.54
C PHE A 112 17.47 -10.50 5.71
N LYS A 113 18.17 -9.87 6.67
CA LYS A 113 18.60 -10.54 7.89
C LYS A 113 17.41 -11.04 8.72
N THR A 114 16.35 -10.25 8.82
CA THR A 114 15.11 -10.64 9.51
C THR A 114 14.42 -11.79 8.78
N ILE A 115 14.36 -11.76 7.45
CA ILE A 115 13.82 -12.86 6.64
C ILE A 115 14.59 -14.16 6.89
N ASP A 116 15.92 -14.13 6.84
CA ASP A 116 16.76 -15.30 7.06
C ASP A 116 16.61 -15.84 8.49
N ALA A 117 16.56 -14.95 9.48
CA ALA A 117 16.34 -15.32 10.87
C ALA A 117 14.97 -15.97 11.12
N VAL A 118 13.93 -15.55 10.39
CA VAL A 118 12.60 -16.15 10.48
C VAL A 118 12.52 -17.49 9.75
N LYS A 119 13.16 -17.61 8.58
CA LYS A 119 13.18 -18.83 7.76
C LYS A 119 13.88 -20.00 8.46
N ASN A 120 14.93 -19.72 9.20
CA ASN A 120 15.80 -20.71 9.83
C ASN A 120 15.36 -21.12 11.26
N ARG A 121 14.16 -20.70 11.70
CA ARG A 121 13.52 -21.16 12.94
C ARG A 121 12.74 -22.47 12.70
#